data_AF-C9JXP6-F1
#
_entry.id   AF-C9JXP6-F1
#
_cell.length_a   1.000
_cell.length_b   1.000
_cell.length_c   1.000
_cell.angle_alpha   90.00
_cell.angle_beta   90.00
_cell.angle_gamma   90.00
#
_symmetry.space_group_name_H-M   'P 1'
#
loop_
_entity.id
_entity.type
_entity.pdbx_description
1 polymer ?
#
loop_
_entity_poly.entity_id
_entity_poly.type
_entity_poly.pdbx_seq_one_letter_code
_entity_poly.pdbx_strand_id
1 'polypeptide(L)'
;MNELKNLQAEGLTTLGQSLRTAFDLLNLNRLVTGIDNYGQGRNPFFLEPAIIITITDGSKLTTTSGVQDEVSCAYITWIMQMQLNNPLF
;
A
#
# COMPACT_ATOMS: atom_id res chain seq x y z
N MET A 1 -8.82 -2.32 19.14
CA MET A 1 -7.69 -2.42 20.09
C MET A 1 -7.34 -3.86 20.50
N ASN A 2 -8.19 -4.87 20.28
CA ASN A 2 -7.83 -6.25 20.62
C ASN A 2 -6.78 -6.85 19.68
N GLU A 3 -6.89 -6.62 18.37
CA GLU A 3 -5.90 -7.12 17.38
C GLU A 3 -4.47 -6.69 17.70
N LEU A 4 -4.27 -5.43 18.08
CA LEU A 4 -2.94 -4.91 18.46
C LEU A 4 -2.39 -5.57 19.72
N LYS A 5 -3.24 -5.95 20.67
CA LYS A 5 -2.84 -6.60 21.93
C LYS A 5 -2.44 -8.07 21.73
N ASN A 6 -3.02 -8.72 20.71
CA ASN A 6 -2.82 -10.13 20.42
C ASN A 6 -1.77 -10.37 19.33
N LEU A 7 -1.02 -9.33 18.93
CA LEU A 7 -0.07 -9.40 17.84
C LEU A 7 1.12 -10.29 18.25
N GLN A 8 1.39 -11.33 17.46
CA GLN A 8 2.51 -12.25 17.66
C GLN A 8 3.59 -11.97 16.62
N ALA A 9 4.83 -11.88 17.08
CA ALA A 9 6.00 -11.71 16.21
C ALA A 9 6.43 -13.07 15.66
N GLU A 10 5.68 -13.57 14.68
CA GLU A 10 5.96 -14.83 13.99
C GLU A 10 6.04 -14.60 12.48
N GLY A 11 6.98 -15.29 11.81
CA GLY A 11 7.13 -15.25 10.36
C GLY A 11 8.40 -14.54 9.87
N LEU A 12 8.39 -14.17 8.59
CA LEU A 12 9.52 -13.55 7.88
C LEU A 12 9.33 -12.02 7.75
N THR A 13 10.42 -11.30 7.53
CA THR A 13 10.41 -9.83 7.33
C THR A 13 10.01 -9.44 5.90
N THR A 14 8.75 -9.69 5.54
CA THR A 14 8.15 -9.36 4.22
C THR A 14 7.71 -7.89 4.12
N LEU A 15 8.67 -6.97 4.28
CA LEU A 15 8.38 -5.53 4.34
C LEU A 15 7.75 -4.98 3.04
N GLY A 16 8.24 -5.40 1.87
CA GLY A 16 7.69 -4.93 0.60
C GLY A 16 6.22 -5.29 0.39
N GLN A 17 5.82 -6.51 0.78
CA GLN A 17 4.43 -6.97 0.65
C GLN A 17 3.50 -6.26 1.66
N SER A 18 3.94 -6.09 2.91
CA SER A 18 3.14 -5.41 3.93
C SER A 18 2.90 -3.94 3.58
N LEU A 19 3.92 -3.24 3.07
CA LEU A 19 3.78 -1.87 2.55
C LEU A 19 2.80 -1.80 1.38
N ARG A 20 2.91 -2.73 0.42
CA ARG A 20 1.97 -2.80 -0.70
C ARG A 20 0.52 -2.94 -0.23
N THR A 21 0.25 -3.86 0.70
CA THR A 21 -1.09 -4.05 1.27
C THR A 21 -1.59 -2.80 1.99
N ALA A 22 -0.71 -2.10 2.72
CA ALA A 22 -1.07 -0.84 3.38
C ALA A 22 -1.44 0.25 2.36
N PHE A 23 -0.65 0.41 1.28
CA PHE A 23 -0.99 1.32 0.20
C PHE A 23 -2.29 0.96 -0.51
N ASP A 24 -2.52 -0.32 -0.78
CA ASP A 24 -3.75 -0.80 -1.41
C ASP A 24 -4.97 -0.44 -0.55
N LEU A 25 -4.89 -0.70 0.77
CA LEU A 25 -5.96 -0.38 1.72
C LEU A 25 -6.26 1.12 1.76
N LEU A 26 -5.23 1.98 1.80
CA LEU A 26 -5.40 3.43 1.76
C LEU A 26 -6.04 3.90 0.46
N ASN A 27 -5.71 3.25 -0.66
CA ASN A 27 -6.21 3.64 -1.97
C ASN A 27 -7.60 3.07 -2.30
N LEU A 28 -8.16 2.14 -1.51
CA LEU A 28 -9.49 1.57 -1.76
C LEU A 28 -10.60 2.63 -1.76
N ASN A 29 -10.59 3.53 -0.77
CA ASN A 29 -11.68 4.48 -0.59
C ASN A 29 -11.53 5.74 -1.44
N ARG A 30 -10.33 6.05 -1.94
CA ARG A 30 -10.06 7.22 -2.79
C ARG A 30 -10.87 7.21 -4.09
N LEU A 31 -11.21 6.03 -4.57
CA LEU A 31 -12.02 5.84 -5.78
C LEU A 31 -13.52 6.03 -5.52
N VAL A 32 -14.03 5.44 -4.44
CA VAL A 32 -15.45 5.52 -4.08
C VAL A 32 -15.83 6.94 -3.66
N THR A 33 -14.90 7.65 -3.02
CA THR A 33 -15.09 9.04 -2.56
C THR A 33 -14.89 10.07 -3.68
N GLY A 34 -14.48 9.65 -4.88
CA GLY A 34 -14.28 10.55 -6.03
C GLY A 34 -13.12 11.53 -5.86
N ILE A 35 -12.12 11.19 -5.04
CA ILE A 35 -10.95 12.03 -4.80
C ILE A 35 -10.00 11.99 -6.00
N ASP A 36 -9.83 10.81 -6.60
CA ASP A 36 -9.04 10.63 -7.83
C ASP A 36 -9.97 10.41 -9.04
N ASN A 37 -10.46 11.52 -9.61
CA ASN A 37 -11.18 11.50 -10.88
C ASN A 37 -10.19 11.62 -12.05
N TYR A 38 -9.88 10.48 -12.67
CA TYR A 38 -9.09 10.47 -13.90
C TYR A 38 -9.88 11.14 -15.04
N GLY A 39 -9.22 11.96 -15.87
CA GLY A 39 -9.86 12.65 -17.00
C GLY A 39 -10.53 14.00 -16.70
N GLN A 40 -10.73 14.37 -15.43
CA GLN A 40 -11.36 15.66 -15.05
C GLN A 40 -10.43 16.64 -14.34
N GLY A 41 -9.12 16.39 -14.39
CA GLY A 41 -8.11 17.19 -13.69
C GLY A 41 -7.95 16.81 -12.21
N ARG A 42 -7.01 17.48 -11.53
CA ARG A 42 -6.70 17.23 -10.12
C ARG A 42 -7.30 18.34 -9.27
N ASN A 43 -8.12 17.98 -8.28
CA ASN A 43 -8.72 18.94 -7.36
C ASN A 43 -7.90 19.00 -6.05
N PRO A 44 -7.12 20.06 -5.81
CA PRO A 44 -6.22 20.14 -4.65
C PRO A 44 -6.93 20.22 -3.29
N PHE A 45 -8.26 20.41 -3.26
CA PHE A 45 -9.06 20.47 -2.04
C PHE A 45 -9.55 19.10 -1.55
N PHE A 46 -9.50 18.07 -2.39
CA PHE A 46 -9.87 16.70 -2.00
C PHE A 46 -8.62 15.95 -1.55
N LEU A 47 -8.35 16.03 -0.25
CA LEU A 47 -7.18 15.43 0.39
C LEU A 47 -7.63 14.32 1.33
N GLU A 48 -7.04 13.14 1.19
CA GLU A 48 -7.13 12.06 2.17
C GLU A 48 -5.74 11.89 2.81
N PRO A 49 -5.45 12.61 3.92
CA PRO A 49 -4.15 12.52 4.56
C PRO A 49 -3.99 11.15 5.24
N ALA A 50 -2.91 10.45 4.92
CA ALA A 50 -2.55 9.18 5.55
C ALA A 50 -1.07 9.17 5.93
N ILE A 51 -0.77 8.61 7.10
CA ILE A 51 0.61 8.44 7.59
C ILE A 51 0.80 6.95 7.88
N ILE A 52 1.85 6.37 7.30
CA ILE A 52 2.25 5.00 7.56
C ILE A 52 3.42 5.03 8.53
N ILE A 53 3.29 4.31 9.64
CA ILE A 53 4.37 4.10 10.61
C ILE A 53 4.80 2.64 10.49
N THR A 54 5.99 2.43 9.95
CA THR A 54 6.61 1.10 9.84
C THR A 54 7.53 0.88 11.02
N ILE A 55 7.21 -0.11 11.85
CA ILE A 55 8.07 -0.57 12.95
C ILE A 55 8.69 -1.89 12.53
N THR A 56 10.01 -1.92 12.39
CA THR A 56 10.80 -3.09 12.01
C THR A 56 12.01 -3.19 12.94
N ASP A 57 12.56 -4.38 13.05
CA ASP A 57 13.73 -4.77 13.85
C ASP A 57 15.07 -4.25 13.30
N GLY A 58 15.08 -3.64 12.10
CA GLY A 58 16.28 -3.04 11.50
C GLY A 58 17.33 -4.06 11.01
N SER A 59 16.94 -5.32 10.93
CA SER A 59 17.79 -6.42 10.42
C SER A 59 17.69 -6.55 8.89
N LYS A 60 18.37 -7.55 8.32
CA LYS A 60 18.25 -7.83 6.88
C LYS A 60 16.86 -8.36 6.56
N LEU A 61 16.35 -8.01 5.37
CA LEU A 61 15.04 -8.47 4.92
C LEU A 61 15.11 -9.96 4.58
N THR A 62 14.23 -10.74 5.17
CA THR A 62 14.15 -12.17 4.94
C THR A 62 12.91 -12.45 4.11
N THR A 63 13.12 -13.15 3.01
CA THR A 63 12.07 -13.66 2.14
C THR A 63 12.18 -15.18 2.08
N THR A 64 11.14 -15.85 1.60
CA THR A 64 11.17 -17.31 1.39
C THR A 64 12.30 -17.75 0.45
N SER A 65 12.78 -16.86 -0.42
CA SER A 65 13.88 -17.10 -1.37
C SER A 65 15.26 -16.74 -0.80
N GLY A 66 15.34 -16.21 0.42
CA GLY A 66 16.60 -15.84 1.07
C GLY A 66 16.61 -14.40 1.57
N VAL A 67 17.82 -13.92 1.85
CA VAL A 67 18.04 -12.59 2.44
C VAL A 67 18.20 -11.55 1.33
N GLN A 68 17.40 -10.48 1.40
CA GLN A 68 17.45 -9.35 0.46
C GLN A 68 18.02 -8.12 1.18
N ASP A 69 18.89 -7.39 0.49
CA ASP A 69 19.49 -6.16 1.01
C ASP A 69 18.69 -4.91 0.59
N GLU A 70 17.73 -5.04 -0.33
CA GLU A 70 16.91 -3.94 -0.84
C GLU A 70 15.41 -4.22 -0.69
N VAL A 71 14.64 -3.20 -0.28
CA VAL A 71 13.18 -3.25 -0.29
C VAL A 71 12.70 -2.90 -1.69
N SER A 72 12.38 -3.91 -2.50
CA SER A 72 11.64 -3.68 -3.74
C SER A 72 10.14 -3.69 -3.43
N CYS A 73 9.47 -2.54 -3.59
CA CYS A 73 8.02 -2.50 -3.63
C CYS A 73 7.58 -2.99 -5.01
N ALA A 74 7.08 -4.23 -5.11
CA ALA A 74 6.51 -4.72 -6.35
C ALA A 74 5.43 -3.74 -6.84
N TYR A 75 5.57 -3.33 -8.11
CA TYR A 75 4.87 -2.20 -8.71
C TYR A 75 3.36 -2.16 -8.42
N ILE A 76 2.89 -0.91 -8.37
CA ILE A 76 1.54 -0.37 -8.20
C ILE A 76 0.40 -1.34 -8.58
N THR A 77 -0.61 -1.33 -7.73
CA THR A 77 -1.81 -2.16 -7.78
C THR A 77 -2.53 -2.10 -9.13
N TRP A 78 -2.88 -3.29 -9.62
CA TRP A 78 -3.80 -3.55 -10.73
C TRP A 78 -5.04 -2.61 -10.76
N ILE A 79 -5.51 -2.16 -9.60
CA ILE A 79 -6.64 -1.24 -9.43
C ILE A 79 -6.43 0.12 -10.12
N MET A 80 -5.24 0.73 -10.01
CA MET A 80 -4.94 1.99 -10.71
C MET A 80 -4.81 1.77 -12.23
N GLN A 81 -4.21 0.65 -12.65
CA GLN A 81 -4.03 0.31 -14.06
C GLN A 81 -5.35 -0.03 -14.76
N MET A 82 -6.29 -0.71 -14.08
CA MET A 82 -7.62 -1.01 -14.63
C MET A 82 -8.44 0.26 -14.90
N GLN A 83 -8.25 1.32 -14.12
CA GLN A 83 -8.96 2.58 -14.32
C GLN A 83 -8.35 3.48 -15.40
N LEU A 84 -7.01 3.51 -15.55
CA LEU A 84 -6.37 4.18 -16.70
C LEU A 84 -6.76 3.56 -18.05
N ASN A 85 -7.06 2.27 -18.06
CA ASN A 85 -7.44 1.53 -19.27
C ASN A 85 -8.96 1.45 -19.51
N ASN A 86 -9.79 2.14 -18.73
CA ASN A 86 -11.24 2.12 -18.91
C ASN A 86 -11.65 3.20 -19.93
N PRO A 87 -12.12 2.83 -21.15
CA PRO A 87 -12.43 3.77 -22.22
C PRO A 87 -13.74 4.57 -22.03
N LEU A 88 -14.38 4.46 -20.87
CA LEU A 88 -15.60 5.22 -20.53
C LEU A 88 -15.32 6.58 -19.86
N PHE A 89 -14.07 7.04 -19.88
CA PHE A 89 -13.66 8.43 -19.66
C PHE A 89 -12.66 8.86 -20.75
#